data_AF-A0A819EV90-F1
#
_entry.id   AF-A0A819EV90-F1
#
_cell.length_a   1.000
_cell.length_b   1.000
_cell.length_c   1.000
_cell.angle_alpha   90.00
_cell.angle_beta   90.00
_cell.angle_gamma   90.00
#
_symmetry.space_group_name_H-M   'P 1'
#
loop_
_entity.id
_entity.type
_entity.pdbx_description
1 polymer ?
#
loop_
_entity_poly.entity_id
_entity_poly.type
_entity_poly.pdbx_seq_one_letter_code
_entity_poly.pdbx_strand_id
1 'polypeptide(L)'
;MEKWNHLQTLAHEKDEHLKENRITWKQFKRQLEELEQAATHFTNVDTLLPRTVYSKADAHRDQVQRLDEIKSLLQLTIELADQLGDSTSEWLLVDRRLQSIKEGFEFLFARSNREHRELKTNLFQAEDIKHAMLEINSQLDHLETLTHSLEPVDERESNLGINRTKLHRFIRIHDDLEIVNERLINVNDRSKCLLSGDQLRIANDLKLMLDRLNSIKRIIRIYLERLEKLLAANDLHESFSSINHSPIRTSNGNLQGNVTSDQFEVHGAESDFFEGLRVQVSTSMCNCTRTPTYFATMSGKWVHWGLLGTSAIHTLTPTEFIIYLGHVLSPCQMSEQELLTEVINENYRWQLDWIGID
;
A
#
# COMPACT_ATOMS: atom_id res chain seq x y z
N MET A 1 -64.60 11.58 -70.19
CA MET A 1 -64.35 10.37 -69.38
C MET A 1 -62.93 10.33 -68.82
N GLU A 2 -61.88 10.57 -69.62
CA GLU A 2 -60.47 10.50 -69.14
C GLU A 2 -60.15 11.37 -67.92
N LYS A 3 -60.58 12.64 -67.91
CA LYS A 3 -60.39 13.53 -66.75
C LYS A 3 -61.02 13.00 -65.45
N TRP A 4 -62.17 12.33 -65.57
CA TRP A 4 -62.85 11.75 -64.41
C TRP A 4 -62.09 10.55 -63.86
N ASN A 5 -61.64 9.64 -64.74
CA ASN A 5 -60.82 8.50 -64.34
C ASN A 5 -59.51 8.96 -63.67
N HIS A 6 -58.86 9.99 -64.21
CA HIS A 6 -57.65 10.55 -63.61
C HIS A 6 -57.88 11.14 -62.20
N LEU A 7 -58.96 11.91 -62.01
CA LEU A 7 -59.33 12.43 -60.69
C LEU A 7 -59.66 11.31 -59.70
N GLN A 8 -60.30 10.24 -60.15
CA GLN A 8 -60.63 9.09 -59.32
C GLN A 8 -59.37 8.32 -58.89
N THR A 9 -58.41 8.12 -59.79
CA THR A 9 -57.10 7.53 -59.46
C THR A 9 -56.35 8.38 -58.44
N LEU A 10 -56.24 9.70 -58.68
CA LEU A 10 -55.60 10.63 -57.73
C LEU A 10 -56.27 10.64 -56.36
N ALA A 11 -57.60 10.62 -56.33
CA ALA A 11 -58.35 10.55 -55.08
C ALA A 11 -58.09 9.24 -54.33
N HIS A 12 -58.00 8.12 -55.04
CA HIS A 12 -57.70 6.82 -54.44
C HIS A 12 -56.26 6.74 -53.92
N GLU A 13 -55.27 7.17 -54.71
CA GLU A 13 -53.87 7.26 -54.28
C GLU A 13 -53.71 8.13 -53.04
N LYS A 14 -54.41 9.28 -53.01
CA LYS A 14 -54.41 10.17 -51.84
C LYS A 14 -55.09 9.53 -50.63
N ASP A 15 -56.17 8.78 -50.80
CA ASP A 15 -56.85 8.07 -49.72
C ASP A 15 -55.98 6.94 -49.14
N GLU A 16 -55.30 6.15 -49.98
CA GLU A 16 -54.36 5.12 -49.53
C GLU A 16 -53.18 5.73 -48.77
N HIS A 17 -52.58 6.80 -49.29
CA HIS A 17 -51.52 7.54 -48.57
C HIS A 17 -52.01 8.09 -47.22
N LEU A 18 -53.25 8.59 -47.13
CA LEU A 18 -53.83 9.05 -45.87
C LEU A 18 -54.07 7.88 -44.88
N LYS A 19 -54.40 6.68 -45.37
CA LYS A 19 -54.52 5.48 -44.53
C LYS A 19 -53.17 5.05 -43.98
N GLU A 20 -52.15 4.99 -44.81
CA GLU A 20 -50.77 4.69 -44.40
C GLU A 20 -50.28 5.70 -43.36
N ASN A 21 -50.45 6.99 -43.61
CA ASN A 21 -50.09 8.04 -42.64
C ASN A 21 -50.82 7.90 -41.29
N ARG A 22 -52.11 7.52 -41.30
CA ARG A 22 -52.86 7.27 -40.06
C ARG A 22 -52.33 6.07 -39.28
N ILE A 23 -51.85 5.04 -39.96
CA ILE A 23 -51.23 3.87 -39.32
C ILE A 23 -49.89 4.27 -38.69
N THR A 24 -49.03 4.95 -39.45
CA THR A 24 -47.74 5.46 -38.98
C THR A 24 -47.90 6.40 -37.78
N TRP A 25 -48.88 7.30 -37.82
CA TRP A 25 -49.19 8.20 -36.70
C TRP A 25 -49.62 7.48 -35.42
N LYS A 26 -50.45 6.43 -35.54
CA LYS A 26 -50.85 5.61 -34.39
C LYS A 26 -49.67 4.86 -33.79
N GLN A 27 -48.79 4.34 -34.63
CA GLN A 27 -47.56 3.67 -34.19
C GLN A 27 -46.63 4.64 -33.46
N PHE A 28 -46.41 5.82 -34.03
CA PHE A 28 -45.61 6.88 -33.43
C PHE A 28 -46.14 7.28 -32.04
N LYS A 29 -47.45 7.52 -31.89
CA LYS A 29 -48.06 7.87 -30.60
C LYS A 29 -47.85 6.79 -29.54
N ARG A 30 -48.02 5.51 -29.90
CA ARG A 30 -47.80 4.40 -28.98
C ARG A 30 -46.34 4.34 -28.51
N GLN A 31 -45.38 4.48 -29.43
CA GLN A 31 -43.95 4.49 -29.07
C GLN A 31 -43.58 5.69 -28.19
N LEU A 32 -44.16 6.86 -28.45
CA LEU A 32 -43.95 8.04 -27.61
C LEU A 32 -44.47 7.82 -26.17
N GLU A 33 -45.64 7.20 -26.01
CA GLU A 33 -46.19 6.87 -24.68
C GLU A 33 -45.32 5.82 -23.96
N GLU A 34 -44.86 4.78 -24.66
CA GLU A 34 -43.93 3.78 -24.12
C GLU A 34 -42.62 4.42 -23.65
N LEU A 35 -42.08 5.36 -24.43
CA LEU A 35 -40.86 6.09 -24.13
C LEU A 35 -40.99 6.95 -22.86
N GLU A 36 -42.15 7.60 -22.66
CA GLU A 36 -42.42 8.40 -21.46
C GLU A 36 -42.60 7.56 -20.20
N GLN A 37 -43.29 6.44 -20.32
CA GLN A 37 -43.40 5.48 -19.22
C GLN A 37 -42.02 4.94 -18.84
N ALA A 38 -41.16 4.66 -19.82
CA ALA A 38 -39.80 4.24 -19.58
C ALA A 38 -38.98 5.34 -18.88
N ALA A 39 -39.05 6.59 -19.37
CA ALA A 39 -38.34 7.72 -18.79
C ALA A 39 -38.75 8.00 -17.33
N THR A 40 -40.05 7.96 -17.03
CA THR A 40 -40.59 8.18 -15.67
C THR A 40 -40.23 7.05 -14.71
N HIS A 41 -40.14 5.80 -15.20
CA HIS A 41 -39.66 4.69 -14.39
C HIS A 41 -38.21 4.93 -13.94
N PHE A 42 -37.34 5.41 -14.85
CA PHE A 42 -35.93 5.68 -14.58
C PHE A 42 -35.69 6.77 -13.54
N THR A 43 -36.50 7.84 -13.52
CA THR A 43 -36.37 8.90 -12.52
C THR A 43 -36.70 8.45 -11.10
N ASN A 44 -37.43 7.34 -10.94
CA ASN A 44 -37.89 6.86 -9.64
C ASN A 44 -36.99 5.78 -9.00
N VAL A 45 -35.94 5.32 -9.69
CA VAL A 45 -35.10 4.17 -9.25
C VAL A 45 -34.16 4.51 -8.06
N ASP A 46 -34.13 5.75 -7.57
CA ASP A 46 -33.18 6.21 -6.52
C ASP A 46 -33.38 5.59 -5.10
N THR A 47 -34.19 4.55 -4.90
CA THR A 47 -34.69 4.18 -3.56
C THR A 47 -34.03 3.00 -2.85
N LEU A 48 -33.15 2.22 -3.48
CA LEU A 48 -32.44 1.14 -2.80
C LEU A 48 -30.93 1.26 -3.00
N LEU A 49 -30.27 1.88 -2.03
CA LEU A 49 -28.80 1.95 -1.97
C LEU A 49 -28.24 0.53 -1.82
N PRO A 50 -27.55 -0.01 -2.84
CA PRO A 50 -26.96 -1.34 -2.74
C PRO A 50 -25.87 -1.34 -1.67
N ARG A 51 -25.78 -2.42 -0.89
CA ARG A 51 -24.88 -2.49 0.28
C ARG A 51 -23.42 -2.73 -0.12
N THR A 52 -23.15 -3.40 -1.23
CA THR A 52 -21.80 -3.71 -1.70
C THR A 52 -21.53 -3.13 -3.09
N VAL A 53 -20.26 -2.88 -3.41
CA VAL A 53 -19.77 -2.42 -4.73
C VAL A 53 -20.20 -3.40 -5.81
N TYR A 54 -20.13 -4.71 -5.53
CA TYR A 54 -20.58 -5.76 -6.45
C TYR A 54 -22.09 -5.69 -6.72
N SER A 55 -22.93 -5.59 -5.68
CA SER A 55 -24.37 -5.46 -5.87
C SER A 55 -24.73 -4.18 -6.63
N LYS A 56 -23.97 -3.10 -6.40
CA LYS A 56 -24.17 -1.83 -7.09
C LYS A 56 -23.75 -1.93 -8.56
N ALA A 57 -22.66 -2.64 -8.86
CA ALA A 57 -22.18 -2.86 -10.21
C ALA A 57 -23.16 -3.72 -11.03
N ASP A 58 -23.73 -4.77 -10.45
CA ASP A 58 -24.72 -5.60 -11.14
C ASP A 58 -26.03 -4.83 -11.38
N ALA A 59 -26.56 -4.13 -10.36
CA ALA A 59 -27.73 -3.27 -10.53
C ALA A 59 -27.50 -2.18 -11.59
N HIS A 60 -26.31 -1.60 -11.64
CA HIS A 60 -25.95 -0.62 -12.64
C HIS A 60 -25.79 -1.23 -14.04
N ARG A 61 -25.32 -2.48 -14.16
CA ARG A 61 -25.28 -3.20 -15.45
C ARG A 61 -26.69 -3.35 -16.03
N ASP A 62 -27.65 -3.76 -15.20
CA ASP A 62 -29.05 -3.89 -15.60
C ASP A 62 -29.64 -2.53 -16.01
N GLN A 63 -29.28 -1.46 -15.28
CA GLN A 63 -29.68 -0.10 -15.62
C GLN A 63 -29.12 0.36 -16.97
N VAL A 64 -27.85 0.08 -17.26
CA VAL A 64 -27.21 0.40 -18.55
C VAL A 64 -27.89 -0.34 -19.70
N GLN A 65 -28.19 -1.63 -19.52
CA GLN A 65 -28.89 -2.42 -20.54
C GLN A 65 -30.26 -1.81 -20.88
N ARG A 66 -31.03 -1.42 -19.86
CA ARG A 66 -32.32 -0.75 -20.06
C ARG A 66 -32.18 0.62 -20.75
N LEU A 67 -31.10 1.37 -20.50
CA LEU A 67 -30.84 2.62 -21.20
C LEU A 67 -30.56 2.39 -22.69
N ASP A 68 -29.88 1.30 -23.06
CA ASP A 68 -29.64 0.95 -24.46
C ASP A 68 -30.95 0.56 -25.20
N GLU A 69 -31.87 -0.10 -24.50
CA GLU A 69 -33.22 -0.39 -25.01
C GLU A 69 -34.01 0.91 -25.27
N ILE A 70 -34.00 1.85 -24.30
CA ILE A 70 -34.66 3.16 -24.45
C ILE A 70 -34.01 3.96 -25.57
N LYS A 71 -32.69 3.93 -25.70
CA LYS A 71 -31.96 4.61 -26.78
C LYS A 71 -32.44 4.14 -28.15
N SER A 72 -32.62 2.82 -28.30
CA SER A 72 -33.09 2.21 -29.53
C SER A 72 -34.53 2.62 -29.84
N LEU A 73 -35.40 2.69 -28.81
CA LEU A 73 -36.78 3.16 -28.94
C LEU A 73 -36.85 4.65 -29.32
N LEU A 74 -36.05 5.50 -28.69
CA LEU A 74 -35.95 6.92 -29.00
C LEU A 74 -35.51 7.14 -30.46
N GLN A 75 -34.51 6.38 -30.91
CA GLN A 75 -34.02 6.46 -32.29
C GLN A 75 -35.10 6.09 -33.30
N LEU A 76 -35.81 4.98 -33.09
CA LEU A 76 -36.96 4.57 -33.91
C LEU A 76 -38.06 5.64 -33.91
N THR A 77 -38.33 6.26 -32.77
CA THR A 77 -39.36 7.29 -32.63
C THR A 77 -38.98 8.56 -33.40
N ILE A 78 -37.71 8.94 -33.40
CA ILE A 78 -37.17 10.05 -34.21
C ILE A 78 -37.25 9.74 -35.70
N GLU A 79 -36.90 8.52 -36.12
CA GLU A 79 -36.99 8.12 -37.54
C GLU A 79 -38.44 8.13 -38.05
N LEU A 80 -39.40 7.67 -37.26
CA LEU A 80 -40.82 7.79 -37.59
C LEU A 80 -41.27 9.25 -37.63
N ALA A 81 -40.74 10.08 -36.74
CA ALA A 81 -41.06 11.49 -36.71
C ALA A 81 -40.61 12.19 -38.00
N ASP A 82 -39.38 11.93 -38.43
CA ASP A 82 -38.82 12.48 -39.67
C ASP A 82 -39.61 12.07 -40.92
N GLN A 83 -40.15 10.84 -40.95
CA GLN A 83 -40.99 10.35 -42.04
C GLN A 83 -42.35 11.06 -42.14
N LEU A 84 -42.89 11.53 -41.00
CA LEU A 84 -44.21 12.18 -40.96
C LEU A 84 -44.17 13.62 -41.48
N GLY A 85 -43.04 14.32 -41.33
CA GLY A 85 -42.67 15.51 -42.11
C GLY A 85 -43.74 16.59 -42.27
N ASP A 86 -44.54 16.87 -41.24
CA ASP A 86 -45.71 17.75 -41.35
C ASP A 86 -45.44 19.16 -40.80
N SER A 87 -45.84 20.21 -41.51
CA SER A 87 -45.64 21.61 -41.10
C SER A 87 -46.77 22.16 -40.22
N THR A 88 -47.59 21.28 -39.63
CA THR A 88 -48.75 21.67 -38.83
C THR A 88 -48.33 22.19 -37.44
N SER A 89 -49.17 23.04 -36.83
CA SER A 89 -48.91 23.52 -35.46
C SER A 89 -48.90 22.40 -34.41
N GLU A 90 -49.60 21.29 -34.67
CA GLU A 90 -49.56 20.10 -33.82
C GLU A 90 -48.19 19.42 -33.86
N TRP A 91 -47.53 19.42 -35.02
CA TRP A 91 -46.17 18.89 -35.17
C TRP A 91 -45.17 19.62 -34.28
N LEU A 92 -45.25 20.95 -34.18
CA LEU A 92 -44.38 21.75 -33.31
C LEU A 92 -44.49 21.35 -31.82
N LEU A 93 -45.67 20.91 -31.36
CA LEU A 93 -45.86 20.44 -29.99
C LEU A 93 -45.21 19.07 -29.78
N VAL A 94 -45.35 18.18 -30.77
CA VAL A 94 -44.73 16.85 -30.77
C VAL A 94 -43.21 16.96 -30.81
N ASP A 95 -42.67 17.80 -31.69
CA ASP A 95 -41.24 18.05 -31.84
C ASP A 95 -40.62 18.57 -30.54
N ARG A 96 -41.22 19.60 -29.91
CA ARG A 96 -40.76 20.09 -28.59
C ARG A 96 -40.77 19.01 -27.52
N ARG A 97 -41.79 18.13 -27.52
CA ARG A 97 -41.91 17.05 -26.55
C ARG A 97 -40.83 15.98 -26.78
N LEU A 98 -40.59 15.60 -28.03
CA LEU A 98 -39.53 14.67 -28.41
C LEU A 98 -38.15 15.21 -28.06
N GLN A 99 -37.90 16.50 -28.31
CA GLN A 99 -36.67 17.18 -27.93
C GLN A 99 -36.45 17.20 -26.41
N SER A 100 -37.50 17.47 -25.63
CA SER A 100 -37.45 17.39 -24.16
C SER A 100 -37.10 15.99 -23.66
N ILE A 101 -37.72 14.94 -24.24
CA ILE A 101 -37.41 13.56 -23.89
C ILE A 101 -35.96 13.21 -24.26
N LYS A 102 -35.50 13.65 -25.43
CA LYS A 102 -34.12 13.45 -25.89
C LYS A 102 -33.11 14.09 -24.93
N GLU A 103 -33.32 15.34 -24.53
CA GLU A 103 -32.47 16.04 -23.56
C GLU A 103 -32.45 15.32 -22.20
N GLY A 104 -33.61 14.87 -21.73
CA GLY A 104 -33.73 14.07 -20.51
C GLY A 104 -32.96 12.74 -20.61
N PHE A 105 -33.05 12.06 -21.76
CA PHE A 105 -32.30 10.83 -22.01
C PHE A 105 -30.78 11.06 -22.05
N GLU A 106 -30.32 12.10 -22.75
CA GLU A 106 -28.89 12.46 -22.82
C GLU A 106 -28.33 12.76 -21.43
N PHE A 107 -29.09 13.46 -20.58
CA PHE A 107 -28.73 13.71 -19.19
C PHE A 107 -28.60 12.41 -18.38
N LEU A 108 -29.61 11.52 -18.45
CA LEU A 108 -29.58 10.23 -17.75
C LEU A 108 -28.41 9.35 -18.23
N PHE A 109 -28.15 9.33 -19.53
CA PHE A 109 -27.05 8.59 -20.12
C PHE A 109 -25.68 9.13 -19.66
N ALA A 110 -25.52 10.45 -19.62
CA ALA A 110 -24.30 11.08 -19.10
C ALA A 110 -24.08 10.78 -17.60
N ARG A 111 -25.14 10.85 -16.79
CA ARG A 111 -25.12 10.48 -15.36
C ARG A 111 -24.73 9.01 -15.18
N SER A 112 -25.38 8.10 -15.90
CA SER A 112 -25.09 6.67 -15.86
C SER A 112 -23.64 6.36 -16.23
N ASN A 113 -23.11 6.98 -17.30
CA ASN A 113 -21.71 6.80 -17.68
C ASN A 113 -20.72 7.29 -16.61
N ARG A 114 -21.05 8.37 -15.90
CA ARG A 114 -20.22 8.84 -14.78
C ARG A 114 -20.24 7.82 -13.65
N GLU A 115 -21.42 7.36 -13.24
CA GLU A 115 -21.60 6.34 -12.21
C GLU A 115 -20.87 5.04 -12.58
N HIS A 116 -20.90 4.64 -13.85
CA HIS A 116 -20.15 3.49 -14.37
C HIS A 116 -18.65 3.62 -14.13
N ARG A 117 -18.06 4.79 -14.42
CA ARG A 117 -16.62 5.04 -14.22
C ARG A 117 -16.25 5.03 -12.74
N GLU A 118 -17.08 5.65 -11.90
CA GLU A 118 -16.89 5.63 -10.45
C GLU A 118 -16.95 4.19 -9.90
N LEU A 119 -17.94 3.41 -10.33
CA LEU A 119 -18.07 1.99 -9.96
C LEU A 119 -16.90 1.15 -10.42
N LYS A 120 -16.41 1.37 -11.64
CA LYS A 120 -15.24 0.66 -12.17
C LYS A 120 -13.99 0.92 -11.31
N THR A 121 -13.76 2.16 -10.91
CA THR A 121 -12.65 2.53 -10.01
C THR A 121 -12.80 1.86 -8.65
N ASN A 122 -14.00 1.89 -8.05
CA ASN A 122 -14.27 1.27 -6.75
C ASN A 122 -14.08 -0.26 -6.80
N LEU A 123 -14.51 -0.90 -7.90
CA LEU A 123 -14.35 -2.33 -8.09
C LEU A 123 -12.87 -2.72 -8.18
N PHE A 124 -12.09 -1.95 -8.94
CA PHE A 124 -10.65 -2.15 -9.05
C PHE A 124 -9.95 -2.02 -7.70
N GLN A 125 -10.28 -0.97 -6.92
CA GLN A 125 -9.75 -0.78 -5.57
C GLN A 125 -10.13 -1.93 -4.63
N ALA A 126 -11.37 -2.40 -4.68
CA ALA A 126 -11.82 -3.52 -3.86
C ALA A 126 -11.06 -4.82 -4.17
N GLU A 127 -10.82 -5.11 -5.46
CA GLU A 127 -10.08 -6.31 -5.85
C GLU A 127 -8.59 -6.21 -5.48
N ASP A 128 -7.98 -5.03 -5.64
CA ASP A 128 -6.59 -4.79 -5.23
C ASP A 128 -6.42 -4.94 -3.70
N ILE A 129 -7.35 -4.41 -2.90
CA ILE A 129 -7.38 -4.62 -1.44
C ILE A 129 -7.49 -6.12 -1.11
N LYS A 130 -8.40 -6.83 -1.77
CA LYS A 130 -8.59 -8.28 -1.55
C LYS A 130 -7.33 -9.07 -1.89
N HIS A 131 -6.64 -8.75 -2.99
CA HIS A 131 -5.37 -9.39 -3.33
C HIS A 131 -4.28 -9.11 -2.30
N ALA A 132 -4.15 -7.86 -1.85
CA ALA A 132 -3.19 -7.50 -0.80
C ALA A 132 -3.46 -8.24 0.51
N MET A 133 -4.74 -8.40 0.90
CA MET A 133 -5.12 -9.18 2.09
C MET A 133 -4.76 -10.66 1.95
N LEU A 134 -4.98 -11.27 0.78
CA LEU A 134 -4.60 -12.66 0.53
C LEU A 134 -3.08 -12.87 0.64
N GLU A 135 -2.30 -11.94 0.09
CA GLU A 135 -0.85 -11.99 0.18
C GLU A 135 -0.35 -11.83 1.63
N ILE A 136 -0.89 -10.85 2.37
CA ILE A 136 -0.59 -10.66 3.79
C ILE A 136 -0.93 -11.91 4.59
N ASN A 137 -2.09 -12.51 4.36
CA ASN A 137 -2.49 -13.72 5.09
C ASN A 137 -1.55 -14.90 4.78
N SER A 138 -1.12 -15.06 3.52
CA SER A 138 -0.12 -16.07 3.16
C SER A 138 1.24 -15.81 3.81
N GLN A 139 1.64 -14.55 3.99
CA GLN A 139 2.87 -14.20 4.71
C GLN A 139 2.75 -14.54 6.21
N LEU A 140 1.60 -14.26 6.82
CA LEU A 140 1.32 -14.65 8.21
C LEU A 140 1.36 -16.18 8.38
N ASP A 141 0.77 -16.95 7.46
CA ASP A 141 0.85 -18.43 7.45
C ASP A 141 2.30 -18.93 7.42
N HIS A 142 3.13 -18.31 6.58
CA HIS A 142 4.54 -18.66 6.47
C HIS A 142 5.33 -18.32 7.74
N LEU A 143 5.14 -17.12 8.30
CA LEU A 143 5.83 -16.67 9.51
C LEU A 143 5.41 -17.49 10.73
N GLU A 144 4.14 -17.89 10.83
CA GLU A 144 3.65 -18.79 11.87
C GLU A 144 4.28 -20.18 11.74
N THR A 145 4.37 -20.72 10.53
CA THR A 145 5.05 -22.00 10.26
C THR A 145 6.54 -21.94 10.62
N LEU A 146 7.23 -20.86 10.25
CA LEU A 146 8.63 -20.65 10.63
C LEU A 146 8.79 -20.56 12.14
N THR A 147 7.91 -19.82 12.82
CA THR A 147 7.90 -19.69 14.28
C THR A 147 7.78 -21.06 14.93
N HIS A 148 6.79 -21.87 14.53
CA HIS A 148 6.61 -23.23 15.05
C HIS A 148 7.78 -24.17 14.74
N SER A 149 8.44 -24.02 13.58
CA SER A 149 9.61 -24.85 13.23
C SER A 149 10.85 -24.57 14.11
N LEU A 150 10.88 -23.41 14.77
CA LEU A 150 11.94 -23.04 15.71
C LEU A 150 11.61 -23.44 17.16
N GLU A 151 10.37 -23.87 17.42
CA GLU A 151 9.93 -24.35 18.73
C GLU A 151 10.30 -25.83 18.95
N PRO A 152 10.55 -26.25 20.21
CA PRO A 152 10.74 -25.41 21.40
C PRO A 152 12.19 -24.89 21.54
N VAL A 153 12.34 -23.76 22.22
CA VAL A 153 13.62 -23.37 22.81
C VAL A 153 13.83 -24.25 24.05
N ASP A 154 14.63 -25.30 23.91
CA ASP A 154 14.99 -26.19 25.01
C ASP A 154 16.04 -25.49 25.90
N GLU A 155 15.67 -25.17 27.14
CA GLU A 155 16.58 -24.56 28.13
C GLU A 155 17.78 -25.48 28.46
N ARG A 156 17.69 -26.77 28.13
CA ARG A 156 18.78 -27.74 28.30
C ARG A 156 19.72 -27.79 27.11
N GLU A 157 19.42 -27.07 26.03
CA GLU A 157 20.28 -27.05 24.84
C GLU A 157 21.57 -26.27 25.14
N SER A 158 22.63 -27.01 25.45
CA SER A 158 23.95 -26.47 25.82
C SER A 158 24.75 -25.93 24.63
N ASN A 159 24.30 -26.16 23.39
CA ASN A 159 25.00 -25.71 22.20
C ASN A 159 24.70 -24.22 21.91
N LEU A 160 25.61 -23.35 22.35
CA LEU A 160 25.55 -21.90 22.12
C LEU A 160 25.39 -21.52 20.64
N GLY A 161 26.02 -22.26 19.72
CA GLY A 161 25.93 -21.99 18.29
C GLY A 161 24.50 -22.17 17.75
N ILE A 162 23.78 -23.18 18.24
CA ILE A 162 22.38 -23.42 17.88
C ILE A 162 21.50 -22.30 18.44
N ASN A 163 21.70 -21.91 19.70
CA ASN A 163 20.92 -20.84 20.34
C ASN A 163 21.14 -19.47 19.67
N ARG A 164 22.38 -19.13 19.29
CA ARG A 164 22.68 -17.93 18.50
C ARG A 164 22.00 -17.96 17.13
N THR A 165 22.03 -19.11 16.46
CA THR A 165 21.33 -19.28 15.17
C THR A 165 19.82 -19.11 15.31
N LYS A 166 19.21 -19.69 16.35
CA LYS A 166 17.78 -19.51 16.66
C LYS A 166 17.47 -18.04 16.95
N LEU A 167 18.29 -17.34 17.75
CA LEU A 167 18.13 -15.92 18.05
C LEU A 167 18.11 -15.07 16.77
N HIS A 168 19.11 -15.24 15.89
CA HIS A 168 19.15 -14.50 14.62
C HIS A 168 17.94 -14.77 13.73
N ARG A 169 17.43 -16.02 13.71
CA ARG A 169 16.20 -16.34 12.97
C ARG A 169 14.98 -15.66 13.56
N PHE A 170 14.83 -15.64 14.88
CA PHE A 170 13.72 -14.93 15.53
C PHE A 170 13.78 -13.42 15.33
N ILE A 171 14.98 -12.80 15.35
CA ILE A 171 15.15 -11.38 15.01
C ILE A 171 14.66 -11.11 13.59
N ARG A 172 15.04 -11.96 12.62
CA ARG A 172 14.59 -11.81 11.24
C ARG A 172 13.07 -11.93 11.10
N ILE A 173 12.46 -12.92 11.75
CA ILE A 173 10.99 -13.08 11.75
C ILE A 173 10.32 -11.86 12.38
N HIS A 174 10.90 -11.29 13.46
CA HIS A 174 10.39 -10.07 14.07
C HIS A 174 10.40 -8.90 13.09
N ASP A 175 11.51 -8.67 12.37
CA ASP A 175 11.60 -7.61 11.37
C ASP A 175 10.58 -7.81 10.23
N ASP A 176 10.41 -9.05 9.76
CA ASP A 176 9.41 -9.39 8.74
C ASP A 176 7.97 -9.10 9.24
N LEU A 177 7.67 -9.31 10.53
CA LEU A 177 6.37 -8.98 11.12
C LEU A 177 6.11 -7.47 11.19
N GLU A 178 7.14 -6.64 11.35
CA GLU A 178 6.98 -5.19 11.27
C GLU A 178 6.64 -4.74 9.85
N ILE A 179 7.27 -5.36 8.83
CA ILE A 179 6.91 -5.10 7.43
C ILE A 179 5.44 -5.48 7.17
N VAL A 180 5.00 -6.65 7.65
CA VAL A 180 3.60 -7.08 7.52
C VAL A 180 2.64 -6.12 8.24
N ASN A 181 3.03 -5.60 9.40
CA ASN A 181 2.24 -4.62 10.16
C ASN A 181 1.98 -3.34 9.34
N GLU A 182 3.03 -2.75 8.77
CA GLU A 182 2.92 -1.56 7.93
C GLU A 182 2.02 -1.78 6.71
N ARG A 183 2.14 -2.96 6.07
CA ARG A 183 1.26 -3.35 4.96
C ARG A 183 -0.20 -3.44 5.40
N LEU A 184 -0.47 -3.99 6.58
CA LEU A 184 -1.83 -4.11 7.12
C LEU A 184 -2.45 -2.73 7.39
N ILE A 185 -1.66 -1.79 7.94
CA ILE A 185 -2.07 -0.40 8.16
C ILE A 185 -2.44 0.26 6.83
N ASN A 186 -1.60 0.11 5.81
CA ASN A 186 -1.85 0.66 4.47
C ASN A 186 -3.16 0.10 3.87
N VAL A 187 -3.37 -1.22 3.93
CA VAL A 187 -4.61 -1.85 3.45
C VAL A 187 -5.82 -1.34 4.22
N ASN A 188 -5.70 -1.17 5.54
CA ASN A 188 -6.76 -0.61 6.36
C ASN A 188 -7.12 0.82 5.96
N ASP A 189 -6.14 1.68 5.71
CA ASP A 189 -6.39 3.05 5.25
C ASP A 189 -7.05 3.10 3.88
N ARG A 190 -6.58 2.28 2.93
CA ARG A 190 -7.19 2.14 1.60
C ARG A 190 -8.63 1.63 1.67
N SER A 191 -8.95 0.76 2.63
CA SER A 191 -10.31 0.23 2.79
C SER A 191 -11.34 1.28 3.23
N LYS A 192 -10.90 2.38 3.86
CA LYS A 192 -11.79 3.48 4.29
C LYS A 192 -12.43 4.23 3.13
N CYS A 193 -11.87 4.13 1.92
CA CYS A 193 -12.42 4.75 0.71
C CYS A 193 -13.52 3.92 0.03
N LEU A 194 -13.78 2.69 0.50
CA LEU A 194 -14.80 1.82 -0.07
C LEU A 194 -16.21 2.16 0.42
N LEU A 195 -17.23 1.58 -0.23
CA LEU A 195 -18.62 1.67 0.24
C LEU A 195 -18.77 1.01 1.61
N SER A 196 -19.66 1.57 2.44
CA SER A 196 -19.81 1.21 3.87
C SER A 196 -20.04 -0.28 4.13
N GLY A 197 -20.74 -1.00 3.25
CA GLY A 197 -20.97 -2.43 3.43
C GLY A 197 -19.74 -3.29 3.16
N ASP A 198 -18.94 -2.97 2.14
CA ASP A 198 -17.67 -3.67 1.88
C ASP A 198 -16.63 -3.31 2.92
N GLN A 199 -16.62 -2.05 3.37
CA GLN A 199 -15.76 -1.57 4.44
C GLN A 199 -15.95 -2.39 5.73
N LEU A 200 -17.19 -2.69 6.11
CA LEU A 200 -17.46 -3.48 7.33
C LEU A 200 -16.90 -4.90 7.23
N ARG A 201 -17.05 -5.56 6.07
CA ARG A 201 -16.52 -6.91 5.87
C ARG A 201 -14.99 -6.91 5.93
N ILE A 202 -14.37 -5.99 5.20
CA ILE A 202 -12.91 -5.85 5.15
C ILE A 202 -12.35 -5.49 6.53
N ALA A 203 -13.03 -4.62 7.29
CA ALA A 203 -12.62 -4.25 8.64
C ALA A 203 -12.62 -5.45 9.60
N ASN A 204 -13.60 -6.35 9.50
CA ASN A 204 -13.63 -7.56 10.32
C ASN A 204 -12.47 -8.51 9.99
N ASP A 205 -12.18 -8.71 8.71
CA ASP A 205 -11.07 -9.57 8.26
C ASP A 205 -9.71 -8.96 8.64
N LEU A 206 -9.53 -7.65 8.49
CA LEU A 206 -8.34 -6.92 8.93
C LEU A 206 -8.12 -7.04 10.43
N LYS A 207 -9.19 -6.93 11.22
CA LYS A 207 -9.13 -7.13 12.67
C LYS A 207 -8.63 -8.52 13.02
N LEU A 208 -9.14 -9.57 12.36
CA LEU A 208 -8.69 -10.94 12.59
C LEU A 208 -7.20 -11.12 12.25
N MET A 209 -6.74 -10.56 11.12
CA MET A 209 -5.33 -10.59 10.74
C MET A 209 -4.44 -9.82 11.71
N LEU A 210 -4.91 -8.67 12.23
CA LEU A 210 -4.18 -7.90 13.25
C LEU A 210 -4.06 -8.67 14.57
N ASP A 211 -5.15 -9.30 15.02
CA ASP A 211 -5.15 -10.13 16.23
C ASP A 211 -4.17 -11.31 16.07
N ARG A 212 -4.14 -11.94 14.88
CA ARG A 212 -3.18 -13.00 14.53
C ARG A 212 -1.72 -12.50 14.53
N LEU A 213 -1.44 -11.37 13.88
CA LEU A 213 -0.13 -10.74 13.87
C LEU A 213 0.39 -10.47 15.28
N ASN A 214 -0.47 -9.88 16.14
CA ASN A 214 -0.13 -9.57 17.52
C ASN A 214 0.14 -10.82 18.36
N SER A 215 -0.58 -11.92 18.09
CA SER A 215 -0.32 -13.21 18.72
C SER A 215 1.09 -13.72 18.37
N ILE A 216 1.46 -13.72 17.08
CA ILE A 216 2.79 -14.17 16.62
C ILE A 216 3.89 -13.27 17.21
N LYS A 217 3.73 -11.95 17.15
CA LYS A 217 4.68 -10.99 17.76
C LYS A 217 4.91 -11.27 19.25
N ARG A 218 3.84 -11.55 19.99
CA ARG A 218 3.93 -11.89 21.43
C ARG A 218 4.73 -13.18 21.65
N ILE A 219 4.48 -14.22 20.85
CA ILE A 219 5.20 -15.50 20.96
C ILE A 219 6.70 -15.29 20.71
N ILE A 220 7.05 -14.58 19.63
CA ILE A 220 8.45 -14.30 19.29
C ILE A 220 9.15 -13.48 20.37
N ARG A 221 8.48 -12.46 20.91
CA ARG A 221 9.04 -11.67 22.01
C ARG A 221 9.40 -12.54 23.21
N ILE A 222 8.52 -13.46 23.60
CA ILE A 222 8.79 -14.41 24.69
C ILE A 222 10.02 -15.29 24.37
N TYR A 223 10.16 -15.76 23.13
CA TYR A 223 11.32 -16.57 22.72
C TYR A 223 12.63 -15.78 22.67
N LEU A 224 12.60 -14.55 22.16
CA LEU A 224 13.75 -13.66 22.18
C LEU A 224 14.22 -13.41 23.60
N GLU A 225 13.31 -13.04 24.51
CA GLU A 225 13.62 -12.81 25.93
C GLU A 225 14.21 -14.07 26.61
N ARG A 226 13.73 -15.27 26.25
CA ARG A 226 14.29 -16.54 26.76
C ARG A 226 15.69 -16.82 26.21
N LEU A 227 15.89 -16.68 24.90
CA LEU A 227 17.19 -16.92 24.26
C LEU A 227 18.25 -15.93 24.76
N GLU A 228 17.88 -14.67 24.94
CA GLU A 228 18.77 -13.66 25.51
C GLU A 228 19.21 -14.01 26.94
N LYS A 229 18.29 -14.48 27.79
CA LYS A 229 18.62 -14.96 29.15
C LYS A 229 19.54 -16.18 29.12
N LEU A 230 19.29 -17.14 28.22
CA LEU A 230 20.14 -18.34 28.09
C LEU A 230 21.56 -17.99 27.61
N LEU A 231 21.68 -17.04 26.68
CA LEU A 231 22.99 -16.60 26.20
C LEU A 231 23.73 -15.80 27.28
N ALA A 232 23.05 -14.88 27.98
CA ALA A 232 23.64 -14.11 29.07
C ALA A 232 24.14 -14.97 30.23
N ALA A 233 23.41 -16.04 30.59
CA ALA A 233 23.83 -16.97 31.64
C ALA A 233 25.13 -17.71 31.28
N ASN A 234 25.37 -17.96 30.00
CA ASN A 234 26.59 -18.62 29.52
C ASN A 234 27.75 -17.62 29.33
N ASP A 235 27.47 -16.39 28.90
CA ASP A 235 28.49 -15.34 28.77
C ASP A 235 29.09 -14.96 30.14
N LEU A 236 28.29 -15.00 31.22
CA LEU A 236 28.79 -14.84 32.61
C LEU A 236 29.83 -15.92 33.00
N HIS A 237 29.83 -17.06 32.30
CA HIS A 237 30.78 -18.14 32.51
C HIS A 237 32.07 -17.97 31.68
N GLU A 238 32.03 -17.24 30.56
CA GLU A 238 33.20 -16.91 29.72
C GLU A 238 33.85 -15.56 30.07
N SER A 239 33.12 -14.64 30.69
CA SER A 239 33.57 -13.28 31.02
C SER A 239 34.56 -13.18 32.20
N PHE A 240 35.10 -14.30 32.68
CA PHE A 240 36.34 -14.30 33.48
C PHE A 240 37.63 -14.18 32.63
N SER A 241 37.54 -13.86 31.33
CA SER A 241 38.74 -13.62 30.50
C SER A 241 38.65 -12.49 29.45
N SER A 242 37.62 -11.65 29.46
CA SER A 242 37.54 -10.47 28.57
C SER A 242 38.31 -9.29 29.17
N ILE A 243 39.64 -9.34 29.01
CA ILE A 243 40.51 -8.19 29.21
C ILE A 243 40.17 -7.19 28.10
N ASN A 244 39.82 -5.95 28.44
CA ASN A 244 39.83 -4.83 27.49
C ASN A 244 41.22 -4.80 26.84
N HIS A 245 41.35 -5.39 25.65
CA HIS A 245 42.64 -5.55 25.02
C HIS A 245 43.06 -4.19 24.50
N SER A 246 44.05 -3.60 25.17
CA SER A 246 44.82 -2.51 24.58
C SER A 246 45.20 -2.87 23.14
N PRO A 247 45.26 -1.90 22.21
CA PRO A 247 45.63 -2.13 20.82
C PRO A 247 46.79 -3.11 20.69
N ILE A 248 46.58 -4.24 19.99
CA ILE A 248 47.58 -5.30 19.88
C ILE A 248 48.24 -5.21 18.52
N ARG A 249 49.58 -5.27 18.51
CA ARG A 249 50.34 -5.57 17.30
C ARG A 249 50.39 -7.07 17.10
N THR A 250 49.82 -7.56 16.00
CA THR A 250 49.80 -8.98 15.64
C THR A 250 51.18 -9.46 15.19
N SER A 251 51.39 -10.77 15.15
CA SER A 251 52.68 -11.38 14.76
C SER A 251 53.12 -11.08 13.33
N ASN A 252 52.19 -10.70 12.45
CA ASN A 252 52.48 -10.25 11.08
C ASN A 252 52.70 -8.73 10.97
N GLY A 253 52.77 -8.00 12.09
CA GLY A 253 53.06 -6.57 12.14
C GLY A 253 51.84 -5.64 12.04
N ASN A 254 50.65 -6.19 11.74
CA ASN A 254 49.40 -5.42 11.70
C ASN A 254 48.96 -4.97 13.11
N LEU A 255 48.09 -3.97 13.14
CA LEU A 255 47.45 -3.48 14.36
C LEU A 255 46.01 -3.93 14.36
N GLN A 256 45.48 -4.28 15.52
CA GLN A 256 44.05 -4.52 15.67
C GLN A 256 43.57 -4.06 17.04
N GLY A 257 42.32 -3.64 17.08
CA GLY A 257 41.64 -3.30 18.31
C GLY A 257 40.14 -3.19 18.09
N ASN A 258 39.42 -3.01 19.18
CA ASN A 258 38.01 -2.74 19.18
C ASN A 258 37.70 -1.56 20.11
N VAL A 259 36.58 -0.91 19.86
CA VAL A 259 36.06 0.19 20.67
C VAL A 259 34.58 -0.06 20.90
N THR A 260 34.17 -0.02 22.15
CA THR A 260 32.77 -0.26 22.55
C THR A 260 32.01 1.06 22.69
N SER A 261 30.67 0.99 22.66
CA SER A 261 29.78 2.15 22.63
C SER A 261 29.95 3.16 23.77
N ASP A 262 30.51 2.72 24.91
CA ASP A 262 30.85 3.56 26.06
C ASP A 262 32.01 4.54 25.79
N GLN A 263 32.80 4.29 24.75
CA GLN A 263 33.93 5.12 24.33
C GLN A 263 33.56 6.09 23.19
N PHE A 264 32.28 6.16 22.82
CA PHE A 264 31.81 7.03 21.75
C PHE A 264 31.49 8.41 22.34
N GLU A 265 31.96 9.46 21.68
CA GLU A 265 31.79 10.83 22.13
C GLU A 265 30.85 11.60 21.20
N VAL A 266 30.02 12.48 21.77
CA VAL A 266 29.31 13.49 20.97
C VAL A 266 30.17 14.72 20.87
N HIS A 267 30.40 15.15 19.65
CA HIS A 267 30.94 16.48 19.43
C HIS A 267 29.80 17.46 19.20
N GLY A 268 29.57 18.35 20.18
CA GLY A 268 28.70 19.51 20.00
C GLY A 268 29.32 20.50 19.01
N ALA A 269 28.48 21.24 18.29
CA ALA A 269 28.91 22.24 17.31
C ALA A 269 29.68 23.40 17.96
N GLU A 270 31.01 23.32 17.94
CA GLU A 270 31.87 24.53 17.97
C GLU A 270 32.25 25.00 16.56
N SER A 271 31.92 24.22 15.51
CA SER A 271 32.08 24.62 14.11
C SER A 271 30.90 24.13 13.26
N ASP A 272 30.33 25.03 12.47
CA ASP A 272 29.06 24.95 11.71
C ASP A 272 28.88 23.77 10.71
N PHE A 273 29.71 22.73 10.74
CA PHE A 273 29.72 21.74 9.65
C PHE A 273 29.39 20.29 10.04
N PHE A 274 29.55 19.84 11.29
CA PHE A 274 29.13 18.48 11.69
C PHE A 274 28.80 18.38 13.19
N GLU A 275 27.52 18.31 13.53
CA GLU A 275 27.05 17.66 14.76
C GLU A 275 27.00 16.16 14.47
N GLY A 276 27.64 15.35 15.33
CA GLY A 276 27.66 13.91 15.12
C GLY A 276 28.45 13.12 16.15
N LEU A 277 28.21 11.81 16.13
CA LEU A 277 28.89 10.83 16.95
C LEU A 277 30.31 10.61 16.43
N ARG A 278 31.31 10.65 17.29
CA ARG A 278 32.70 10.37 16.92
C ARG A 278 33.33 9.34 17.83
N VAL A 279 34.35 8.67 17.31
CA VAL A 279 35.16 7.72 18.06
C VAL A 279 36.63 8.09 17.87
N GLN A 280 37.31 8.44 18.97
CA GLN A 280 38.76 8.65 18.96
C GLN A 280 39.46 7.37 19.41
N VAL A 281 40.33 6.84 18.55
CA VAL A 281 41.06 5.60 18.79
C VAL A 281 42.52 5.92 19.05
N SER A 282 43.03 5.60 20.25
CA SER A 282 44.46 5.71 20.56
C SER A 282 45.19 4.46 20.09
N THR A 283 46.25 4.63 19.30
CA THR A 283 47.20 3.60 18.86
C THR A 283 48.61 3.85 19.42
N SER A 284 48.75 4.78 20.36
CA SER A 284 50.01 5.13 21.04
C SER A 284 50.80 3.92 21.57
N MET A 285 50.12 2.89 22.05
CA MET A 285 50.74 1.66 22.58
C MET A 285 51.35 0.75 21.49
N CYS A 286 51.06 1.01 20.21
CA CYS A 286 51.53 0.22 19.08
C CYS A 286 52.95 0.58 18.62
N ASN A 287 53.54 1.69 19.11
CA ASN A 287 54.87 2.19 18.74
C ASN A 287 55.09 2.30 17.21
N CYS A 288 54.08 2.79 16.48
CA CYS A 288 54.17 2.98 15.04
C CYS A 288 55.15 4.11 14.71
N THR A 289 56.06 3.85 13.77
CA THR A 289 57.04 4.87 13.29
C THR A 289 56.52 5.64 12.08
N ARG A 290 55.52 5.08 11.38
CA ARG A 290 54.80 5.70 10.27
C ARG A 290 53.30 5.64 10.58
N THR A 291 52.53 6.50 9.92
CA THR A 291 51.06 6.50 10.04
C THR A 291 50.47 5.30 9.28
N PRO A 292 49.84 4.32 9.96
CA PRO A 292 49.25 3.15 9.32
C PRO A 292 48.01 3.50 8.50
N THR A 293 47.66 2.64 7.54
CA THR A 293 46.35 2.66 6.89
C THR A 293 45.36 1.86 7.71
N TYR A 294 44.28 2.48 8.14
CA TYR A 294 43.26 1.83 8.97
C TYR A 294 42.02 1.46 8.18
N PHE A 295 41.38 0.36 8.59
CA PHE A 295 40.07 -0.10 8.15
C PHE A 295 39.22 -0.32 9.39
N ALA A 296 37.97 0.12 9.35
CA ALA A 296 37.04 -0.07 10.46
C ALA A 296 35.72 -0.66 9.99
N THR A 297 35.12 -1.46 10.86
CA THR A 297 33.81 -2.09 10.66
C THR A 297 33.00 -1.93 11.94
N MET A 298 31.70 -1.72 11.79
CA MET A 298 30.78 -1.61 12.91
C MET A 298 29.92 -2.86 13.02
N SER A 299 29.76 -3.37 14.23
CA SER A 299 28.79 -4.39 14.58
C SER A 299 27.99 -3.96 15.81
N GLY A 300 26.86 -4.61 16.05
CA GLY A 300 26.05 -4.32 17.24
C GLY A 300 24.63 -4.84 17.15
N LYS A 301 23.88 -4.70 18.23
CA LYS A 301 22.45 -5.00 18.32
C LYS A 301 21.65 -3.79 17.82
N TRP A 302 20.98 -3.97 16.68
CA TRP A 302 20.01 -3.01 16.09
C TRP A 302 20.64 -1.67 15.60
N VAL A 303 20.06 -1.10 14.54
CA VAL A 303 20.35 0.23 13.92
C VAL A 303 21.79 0.56 13.50
N HIS A 304 22.81 -0.22 13.87
CA HIS A 304 24.21 0.00 13.44
C HIS A 304 24.37 0.01 11.90
N TRP A 305 23.51 -0.69 11.16
CA TRP A 305 23.48 -0.69 9.71
C TRP A 305 23.02 0.64 9.08
N GLY A 306 22.39 1.53 9.87
CA GLY A 306 21.97 2.87 9.45
C GLY A 306 23.07 3.93 9.62
N LEU A 307 24.20 3.57 10.22
CA LEU A 307 25.34 4.46 10.37
C LEU A 307 26.11 4.60 9.04
N LEU A 308 26.43 5.84 8.69
CA LEU A 308 27.44 6.22 7.71
C LEU A 308 28.76 6.53 8.41
N GLY A 309 29.82 6.57 7.62
CA GLY A 309 31.10 7.07 8.07
C GLY A 309 31.90 6.08 8.93
N THR A 310 31.45 4.83 9.05
CA THR A 310 32.26 3.75 9.65
C THR A 310 33.62 3.58 8.96
N SER A 311 33.73 3.97 7.69
CA SER A 311 34.97 4.03 6.90
C SER A 311 35.54 5.44 6.73
N ALA A 312 34.92 6.47 7.34
CA ALA A 312 35.39 7.85 7.29
C ALA A 312 36.39 8.08 8.42
N ILE A 313 37.66 7.75 8.14
CA ILE A 313 38.77 7.90 9.08
C ILE A 313 39.46 9.25 8.84
N HIS A 314 39.61 10.03 9.91
CA HIS A 314 40.15 11.38 9.94
C HIS A 314 41.31 11.50 10.93
N THR A 315 42.09 12.58 10.79
CA THR A 315 43.17 12.97 11.72
C THR A 315 44.13 11.82 12.02
N LEU A 316 44.57 11.15 10.95
CA LEU A 316 45.48 10.00 11.01
C LEU A 316 46.87 10.43 11.49
N THR A 317 47.29 9.90 12.64
CA THR A 317 48.66 10.03 13.16
C THR A 317 49.21 8.64 13.51
N PRO A 318 50.52 8.50 13.79
CA PRO A 318 51.07 7.22 14.26
C PRO A 318 50.50 6.77 15.62
N THR A 319 49.84 7.66 16.36
CA THR A 319 49.40 7.43 17.74
C THR A 319 47.89 7.50 17.94
N GLU A 320 47.14 7.95 16.94
CA GLU A 320 45.68 8.06 17.00
C GLU A 320 45.03 8.28 15.63
N PHE A 321 43.73 7.98 15.55
CA PHE A 321 42.84 8.40 14.47
C PHE A 321 41.42 8.65 15.01
N ILE A 322 40.61 9.38 14.25
CA ILE A 322 39.22 9.71 14.59
C ILE A 322 38.28 9.15 13.53
N ILE A 323 37.17 8.55 13.92
CA ILE A 323 36.09 8.15 13.01
C ILE A 323 34.86 9.00 13.32
N TYR A 324 34.30 9.62 12.29
CA TYR A 324 33.03 10.33 12.39
C TYR A 324 31.91 9.41 11.92
N LEU A 325 30.99 9.10 12.82
CA LEU A 325 29.81 8.30 12.56
C LEU A 325 28.63 9.25 12.32
N GLY A 326 28.25 9.37 11.06
CA GLY A 326 27.01 10.04 10.70
C GLY A 326 25.86 9.05 10.80
N HIS A 327 24.70 9.46 11.31
CA HIS A 327 23.50 8.65 11.16
C HIS A 327 22.76 9.12 9.89
N VAL A 328 22.53 8.26 8.90
CA VAL A 328 21.55 8.65 7.86
C VAL A 328 20.24 8.78 8.59
N LEU A 329 19.60 9.94 8.48
CA LEU A 329 18.19 10.13 8.78
C LEU A 329 17.40 8.87 8.38
N SER A 330 17.14 8.00 9.35
CA SER A 330 16.25 6.85 9.19
C SER A 330 14.87 7.30 9.68
N PRO A 331 13.77 6.72 9.18
CA PRO A 331 12.40 7.24 9.35
C PRO A 331 11.91 7.28 10.81
N CYS A 332 12.70 6.71 11.72
CA CYS A 332 12.49 6.76 13.15
C CYS A 332 12.72 8.21 13.60
N GLN A 333 11.67 8.87 14.06
CA GLN A 333 11.65 10.25 14.59
C GLN A 333 12.48 10.43 15.88
N MET A 334 13.54 9.65 16.07
CA MET A 334 14.44 9.79 17.21
C MET A 334 15.33 11.00 16.99
N SER A 335 15.31 11.88 17.97
CA SER A 335 16.30 12.95 18.08
C SER A 335 17.71 12.36 18.26
N GLU A 336 18.73 13.10 17.83
CA GLU A 336 20.13 12.69 17.98
C GLU A 336 20.51 12.41 19.45
N GLN A 337 19.86 13.11 20.38
CA GLN A 337 20.05 12.94 21.82
C GLN A 337 19.42 11.64 22.37
N GLU A 338 18.31 11.18 21.77
CA GLU A 338 17.70 9.88 22.07
C GLU A 338 18.52 8.73 21.48
N LEU A 339 19.04 8.89 20.26
CA LEU A 339 20.00 7.94 19.68
C LEU A 339 21.21 7.80 20.60
N LEU A 340 21.74 8.91 21.10
CA LEU A 340 22.89 8.88 22.00
C LEU A 340 22.58 8.18 23.31
N THR A 341 21.43 8.49 23.91
CA THR A 341 20.99 7.87 25.16
C THR A 341 20.89 6.37 24.99
N GLU A 342 20.36 5.88 23.88
CA GLU A 342 20.24 4.44 23.61
C GLU A 342 21.58 3.77 23.23
N VAL A 343 22.47 4.49 22.53
CA VAL A 343 23.83 4.00 22.20
C VAL A 343 24.69 3.88 23.47
N ILE A 344 24.63 4.88 24.36
CA ILE A 344 25.39 4.90 25.61
C ILE A 344 24.81 3.92 26.63
N ASN A 345 23.49 3.71 26.68
CA ASN A 345 22.82 2.85 27.66
C ASN A 345 23.02 1.33 27.43
N GLU A 346 24.07 0.91 26.69
CA GLU A 346 24.43 -0.48 26.41
C GLU A 346 23.37 -1.32 25.67
N ASN A 347 22.19 -0.77 25.38
CA ASN A 347 21.07 -1.48 24.76
C ASN A 347 21.42 -1.99 23.36
N TYR A 348 22.24 -1.22 22.63
CA TYR A 348 22.65 -1.57 21.28
C TYR A 348 24.01 -2.26 21.18
N ARG A 349 24.83 -2.28 22.23
CA ARG A 349 26.14 -2.96 22.24
C ARG A 349 26.95 -2.74 20.94
N TRP A 350 27.03 -1.49 20.49
CA TRP A 350 27.79 -1.18 19.28
C TRP A 350 29.27 -1.41 19.56
N GLN A 351 29.94 -2.06 18.61
CA GLN A 351 31.35 -2.37 18.64
C GLN A 351 31.96 -1.96 17.30
N LEU A 352 32.96 -1.09 17.38
CA LEU A 352 33.77 -0.71 16.24
C LEU A 352 35.08 -1.52 16.28
N ASP A 353 35.21 -2.45 15.34
CA ASP A 353 36.43 -3.22 15.13
C ASP A 353 37.29 -2.52 14.08
N TRP A 354 38.60 -2.49 14.30
CA TRP A 354 39.52 -1.84 13.36
C TRP A 354 40.82 -2.63 13.19
N ILE A 355 41.40 -2.50 12.00
CA ILE A 355 42.70 -3.07 11.62
C ILE A 355 43.57 -1.97 11.02
N GLY A 356 44.82 -1.88 11.45
CA GLY A 356 45.85 -1.02 10.87
C GLY A 356 46.91 -1.82 10.12
N ILE A 357 47.30 -1.36 8.95
CA ILE A 357 48.39 -1.91 8.13
C ILE A 357 49.50 -0.86 8.07
N ASP A 358 50.67 -1.20 8.60
CA ASP A 358 51.89 -0.34 8.68
C ASP A 358 52.78 -0.50 7.44
#